data_AF-A0A6P4E2K2-F1
#
_entry.id   AF-A0A6P4E2K2-F1
#
_cell.length_a   1.000
_cell.length_b   1.000
_cell.length_c   1.000
_cell.angle_alpha   90.00
_cell.angle_beta   90.00
_cell.angle_gamma   90.00
#
_symmetry.space_group_name_H-M   'P 1'
#
loop_
_entity.id
_entity.type
_entity.pdbx_description
1 polymer ?
#
loop_
_entity_poly.entity_id
_entity_poly.type
_entity_poly.pdbx_seq_one_letter_code
_entity_poly.pdbx_strand_id
1 'polypeptide(L)'
;MLDIMSVYTTRTGLKSILKKFPGWQRVRLEAANKVRFSISIEKGLAESVRVALEEGNFRLVKEFIYFLSEAELSDDEVVQILRDAIRMVHNLTSEFFNVVKALLSLSWKGRSSEIKEAFTEFWIDIMVTHNVYIPMGIPKLIIHWIPSNLDASDWVNGCPSESTRSDLKPTHDILNRILSAVPMAFDVVINAISTKFPYFKKPAHVTAGYLFNLLWLLEYNQIFEELILQLVLEK
;
A
#
# COMPACT_ATOMS: atom_id res chain seq x y z
N MET A 1 65.13 31.86 50.87
CA MET A 1 65.65 32.06 49.52
C MET A 1 64.43 32.19 48.61
N LEU A 2 64.15 33.41 48.15
CA LEU A 2 63.05 33.79 47.25
C LEU A 2 63.50 33.58 45.79
N ASP A 3 62.65 33.02 44.92
CA ASP A 3 62.05 33.71 43.74
C ASP A 3 61.34 32.72 42.79
N ILE A 4 60.01 32.82 42.56
CA ILE A 4 59.22 33.53 41.50
C ILE A 4 59.08 32.77 40.15
N MET A 5 57.82 32.67 39.68
CA MET A 5 57.25 32.42 38.32
C MET A 5 57.02 30.96 37.90
N SER A 6 55.93 30.55 37.23
CA SER A 6 54.90 31.27 36.47
C SER A 6 53.62 30.42 36.38
N VAL A 7 52.46 31.07 36.38
CA VAL A 7 51.16 30.49 35.97
C VAL A 7 51.16 30.27 34.46
N TYR A 8 50.73 29.08 34.02
CA TYR A 8 50.14 28.91 32.69
C TYR A 8 48.90 28.01 32.78
N THR A 9 47.75 28.64 32.57
CA THR A 9 46.44 28.01 32.40
C THR A 9 46.36 27.36 31.02
N THR A 10 46.37 26.04 30.92
CA THR A 10 45.99 25.34 29.69
C THR A 10 44.49 25.10 29.68
N ARG A 11 43.77 26.01 29.02
CA ARG A 11 42.38 25.84 28.59
C ARG A 11 42.23 24.48 27.89
N THR A 12 41.45 23.58 28.48
CA THR A 12 40.89 22.41 27.79
C THR A 12 40.01 22.93 26.66
N GLY A 13 40.56 22.91 25.45
CA GLY A 13 39.83 23.28 24.25
C GLY A 13 38.61 22.39 24.09
N LEU A 14 37.43 22.98 24.25
CA LEU A 14 36.15 22.46 23.77
C LEU A 14 36.30 22.18 22.27
N LYS A 15 36.61 20.94 21.91
CA LYS A 15 36.53 20.49 20.53
C LYS A 15 35.04 20.41 20.16
N SER A 16 34.58 21.46 19.50
CA SER A 16 33.36 21.55 18.69
C SER A 16 32.75 20.18 18.34
N ILE A 17 31.59 19.88 18.93
CA ILE A 17 30.74 18.73 18.62
C ILE A 17 30.14 18.84 17.20
N LEU A 18 30.22 20.02 16.58
CA LEU A 18 29.75 20.25 15.22
C LEU A 18 30.85 19.93 14.21
N LYS A 19 31.01 18.64 13.88
CA LYS A 19 31.55 18.27 12.56
C LYS A 19 30.50 18.63 11.51
N LYS A 20 30.81 19.64 10.68
CA LYS A 20 30.01 19.98 9.51
C LYS A 20 30.22 18.90 8.45
N PHE A 21 29.31 17.93 8.40
CA PHE A 21 29.28 16.95 7.31
C PHE A 21 28.65 17.58 6.06
N PRO A 22 29.16 17.27 4.85
CA PRO A 22 28.52 17.67 3.60
C PRO A 22 27.13 17.03 3.50
N GLY A 23 26.18 17.76 2.88
CA GLY A 23 24.74 17.43 2.93
C GLY A 23 24.38 16.00 2.50
N TRP A 24 25.13 15.39 1.58
CA TRP A 24 24.91 14.01 1.13
C TRP A 24 25.18 12.96 2.22
N GLN A 25 26.07 13.25 3.18
CA GLN A 25 26.39 12.36 4.30
C GLN A 25 25.35 12.46 5.42
N ARG A 26 24.67 13.61 5.57
CA ARG A 26 23.53 13.76 6.49
C ARG A 26 22.33 12.91 6.05
N VAL A 27 21.99 12.94 4.77
CA VAL A 27 20.87 12.14 4.24
C VAL A 27 21.10 10.64 4.47
N ARG A 28 22.34 10.17 4.28
CA ARG A 28 22.71 8.76 4.51
C ARG A 28 22.74 8.38 6.00
N LEU A 29 23.07 9.31 6.89
CA LEU A 29 23.04 9.10 8.34
C LEU A 29 21.62 9.22 8.92
N GLU A 30 20.76 10.06 8.35
CA GLU A 30 19.34 10.19 8.73
C GLU A 30 18.54 8.95 8.31
N ALA A 31 18.82 8.40 7.12
CA ALA A 31 18.30 7.09 6.71
C ALA A 31 18.79 5.94 7.61
N ALA A 32 20.03 6.02 8.10
CA ALA A 32 20.61 5.01 9.00
C ALA A 32 20.18 5.16 10.47
N ASN A 33 19.74 6.35 10.91
CA ASN A 33 19.35 6.64 12.30
C ASN A 33 17.85 6.59 12.56
N LYS A 34 17.03 6.10 11.62
CA LYS A 34 15.63 5.77 11.92
C LYS A 34 15.63 4.53 12.81
N VAL A 35 15.59 4.74 14.12
CA VAL A 35 15.51 3.66 15.13
C VAL A 35 14.24 2.85 14.85
N ARG A 36 14.37 1.72 14.17
CA ARG A 36 13.31 0.71 14.06
C ARG A 36 13.21 0.02 15.41
N PHE A 37 12.05 0.08 16.04
CA PHE A 37 11.74 -0.83 17.13
C PHE A 37 11.62 -2.24 16.54
N SER A 38 12.62 -3.10 16.79
CA SER A 38 12.73 -4.45 16.21
C SER A 38 11.65 -5.43 16.68
N ILE A 39 10.93 -5.08 17.75
CA ILE A 39 9.93 -5.94 18.40
C ILE A 39 8.80 -6.34 17.42
N SER A 40 8.39 -5.45 16.51
CA SER A 40 7.32 -5.71 15.54
C SER A 40 7.75 -6.69 14.44
N ILE A 41 9.04 -6.66 14.07
CA ILE A 41 9.64 -7.55 13.07
C ILE A 41 9.89 -8.94 13.67
N GLU A 42 10.40 -9.00 14.91
CA GLU A 42 10.73 -10.27 15.58
C GLU A 42 9.51 -11.13 15.88
N LYS A 43 8.36 -10.51 16.19
CA LYS A 43 7.11 -11.24 16.46
C LYS A 43 6.29 -11.46 15.18
N GLY A 44 6.27 -10.49 14.27
CA GLY A 44 5.56 -10.61 12.99
C GLY A 44 4.04 -10.64 13.12
N LEU A 45 3.36 -10.78 11.98
CA LEU A 45 1.90 -10.81 11.91
C LEU A 45 1.31 -12.02 12.64
N ALA A 46 1.90 -13.21 12.44
CA ALA A 46 1.40 -14.47 12.97
C ALA A 46 1.29 -14.48 14.49
N GLU A 47 2.36 -14.07 15.17
CA GLU A 47 2.37 -14.00 16.64
C GLU A 47 1.41 -12.93 17.14
N SER A 48 1.33 -11.78 16.45
CA SER A 48 0.43 -10.69 16.82
C SER A 48 -1.03 -11.14 16.79
N VAL A 49 -1.43 -11.89 15.76
CA VAL A 49 -2.78 -12.45 15.64
C VAL A 49 -3.02 -13.56 16.66
N ARG A 50 -2.04 -14.46 16.87
CA ARG A 50 -2.13 -15.56 17.84
C ARG A 50 -2.37 -15.04 19.26
N VAL A 51 -1.55 -14.09 19.72
CA VAL A 51 -1.68 -13.47 21.06
C VAL A 51 -3.02 -12.75 21.21
N ALA A 52 -3.50 -12.10 20.16
CA ALA A 52 -4.80 -11.44 20.19
C ALA A 52 -5.96 -12.43 20.35
N LEU A 53 -5.91 -13.58 19.65
CA LEU A 53 -6.95 -14.61 19.72
C LEU A 53 -6.90 -15.42 21.02
N GLU A 54 -5.71 -15.80 21.49
CA GLU A 54 -5.54 -16.65 22.67
C GLU A 54 -5.66 -15.86 23.98
N GLU A 55 -5.09 -14.65 24.03
CA GLU A 55 -4.99 -13.84 25.26
C GLU A 55 -5.94 -12.64 25.27
N GLY A 56 -6.64 -12.35 24.17
CA GLY A 56 -7.45 -11.13 24.03
C GLY A 56 -6.62 -9.84 23.97
N ASN A 57 -5.30 -9.95 23.75
CA ASN A 57 -4.37 -8.82 23.82
C ASN A 57 -3.98 -8.29 22.43
N PHE A 58 -4.61 -7.20 22.03
CA PHE A 58 -4.39 -6.55 20.74
C PHE A 58 -3.20 -5.57 20.71
N ARG A 59 -2.34 -5.54 21.75
CA ARG A 59 -1.20 -4.61 21.77
C ARG A 59 -0.23 -4.85 20.62
N LEU A 60 0.14 -6.12 20.40
CA LEU A 60 1.06 -6.49 19.30
C LEU A 60 0.47 -6.19 17.94
N VAL A 61 -0.84 -6.40 17.78
CA VAL A 61 -1.58 -6.05 16.56
C VAL A 61 -1.47 -4.55 16.25
N LYS A 62 -1.66 -3.69 17.26
CA LYS A 62 -1.52 -2.24 17.10
C LYS A 62 -0.10 -1.82 16.75
N GLU A 63 0.90 -2.41 17.41
CA GLU A 63 2.31 -2.19 17.09
C GLU A 63 2.65 -2.62 15.66
N PHE A 64 2.08 -3.75 15.20
CA PHE A 64 2.27 -4.25 13.85
C PHE A 64 1.64 -3.32 12.79
N ILE A 65 0.44 -2.77 13.05
CA ILE A 65 -0.19 -1.77 12.16
C ILE A 65 0.70 -0.53 12.03
N TYR A 66 1.25 -0.04 13.14
CA TYR A 66 2.16 1.10 13.13
C TYR A 66 3.43 0.78 12.31
N PHE A 67 3.99 -0.41 12.51
CA PHE A 67 5.12 -0.89 11.73
C PHE A 67 4.83 -0.92 10.22
N LEU A 68 3.70 -1.50 9.79
CA LEU A 68 3.29 -1.53 8.38
C LEU A 68 3.15 -0.12 7.76
N SER A 69 2.78 0.87 8.58
CA SER A 69 2.51 2.23 8.12
C SER A 69 3.78 3.08 8.01
N GLU A 70 4.74 2.89 8.91
CA GLU A 70 5.92 3.76 9.06
C GLU A 70 7.24 3.17 8.52
N ALA A 71 7.27 1.86 8.31
CA ALA A 71 8.47 1.15 7.87
C ALA A 71 8.61 1.16 6.34
N GLU A 72 9.82 1.43 5.88
CA GLU A 72 10.22 1.19 4.48
C GLU A 72 10.50 -0.30 4.29
N LEU A 73 9.47 -1.08 4.01
CA LEU A 73 9.58 -2.54 3.89
C LEU A 73 10.37 -2.95 2.64
N SER A 74 11.40 -3.78 2.84
CA SER A 74 12.10 -4.45 1.74
C SER A 74 11.16 -5.39 0.98
N ASP A 75 11.57 -5.82 -0.20
CA ASP A 75 10.77 -6.76 -1.00
C ASP A 75 10.59 -8.10 -0.27
N ASP A 76 11.65 -8.64 0.34
CA ASP A 76 11.58 -9.87 1.13
C ASP A 76 10.64 -9.74 2.35
N GLU A 77 10.69 -8.60 3.05
CA GLU A 77 9.79 -8.32 4.18
C GLU A 77 8.32 -8.31 3.74
N VAL A 78 8.02 -7.68 2.59
CA VAL A 78 6.65 -7.62 2.05
C VAL A 78 6.16 -9.01 1.63
N VAL A 79 6.98 -9.79 0.93
CA VAL A 79 6.61 -11.16 0.54
C VAL A 79 6.31 -11.99 1.78
N GLN A 80 7.17 -11.95 2.79
CA GLN A 80 6.99 -12.73 4.01
C GLN A 80 5.70 -12.34 4.75
N ILE A 81 5.43 -11.03 4.89
CA ILE A 81 4.21 -10.54 5.54
C ILE A 81 2.96 -10.99 4.78
N LEU A 82 2.95 -10.89 3.45
CA LEU A 82 1.81 -11.32 2.63
C LEU A 82 1.59 -12.84 2.71
N ARG A 83 2.66 -13.64 2.65
CA ARG A 83 2.58 -15.10 2.79
C ARG A 83 2.05 -15.52 4.16
N ASP A 84 2.49 -14.85 5.22
CA ASP A 84 1.96 -15.10 6.55
C ASP A 84 0.47 -14.73 6.62
N ALA A 85 0.08 -13.57 6.07
CA ALA A 85 -1.32 -13.15 6.02
C ALA A 85 -2.21 -14.15 5.26
N ILE A 86 -1.75 -14.68 4.13
CA ILE A 86 -2.45 -15.72 3.34
C ILE A 86 -2.65 -16.98 4.19
N ARG A 87 -1.58 -17.48 4.84
CA ARG A 87 -1.63 -18.71 5.67
C ARG A 87 -2.63 -18.63 6.82
N MET A 88 -2.91 -17.42 7.32
CA MET A 88 -3.84 -17.19 8.43
C MET A 88 -5.10 -16.44 8.02
N VAL A 89 -5.47 -16.43 6.73
CA VAL A 89 -6.61 -15.67 6.22
C VAL A 89 -7.90 -15.95 6.99
N HIS A 90 -8.13 -17.21 7.40
CA HIS A 90 -9.30 -17.62 8.19
C HIS A 90 -9.36 -16.95 9.58
N ASN A 91 -8.20 -16.60 10.15
CA ASN A 91 -8.09 -15.95 11.46
C ASN A 91 -8.24 -14.42 11.37
N LEU A 92 -8.10 -13.83 10.17
CA LEU A 92 -8.23 -12.39 9.94
C LEU A 92 -9.71 -11.95 9.84
N THR A 93 -10.51 -12.32 10.85
CA THR A 93 -11.92 -11.93 10.98
C THR A 93 -12.08 -10.42 11.19
N SER A 94 -13.31 -9.92 11.24
CA SER A 94 -13.63 -8.48 11.37
C SER A 94 -12.96 -7.76 12.56
N GLU A 95 -12.54 -8.48 13.60
CA GLU A 95 -11.78 -7.93 14.74
C GLU A 95 -10.40 -7.39 14.30
N PHE A 96 -9.84 -7.95 13.22
CA PHE A 96 -8.55 -7.55 12.64
C PHE A 96 -8.70 -6.55 11.49
N PHE A 97 -9.85 -5.85 11.39
CA PHE A 97 -10.14 -4.95 10.28
C PHE A 97 -9.04 -3.93 9.99
N ASN A 98 -8.45 -3.33 11.04
CA ASN A 98 -7.40 -2.33 10.86
C ASN A 98 -6.09 -2.93 10.33
N VAL A 99 -5.78 -4.19 10.66
CA VAL A 99 -4.62 -4.91 10.12
C VAL A 99 -4.84 -5.21 8.66
N VAL A 100 -6.00 -5.78 8.31
CA VAL A 100 -6.34 -6.08 6.92
C VAL A 100 -6.32 -4.80 6.10
N LYS A 101 -6.89 -3.70 6.60
CA LYS A 101 -6.81 -2.39 5.95
C LYS A 101 -5.37 -1.92 5.71
N ALA A 102 -4.46 -2.13 6.67
CA ALA A 102 -3.06 -1.77 6.52
C ALA A 102 -2.37 -2.65 5.45
N LEU A 103 -2.60 -3.97 5.48
CA LEU A 103 -2.07 -4.91 4.48
C LEU A 103 -2.54 -4.58 3.06
N LEU A 104 -3.84 -4.31 2.87
CA LEU A 104 -4.40 -3.87 1.59
C LEU A 104 -3.89 -2.48 1.14
N SER A 105 -3.18 -1.75 1.99
CA SER A 105 -2.62 -0.43 1.66
C SER A 105 -1.14 -0.48 1.32
N LEU A 106 -0.51 -1.65 1.36
CA LEU A 106 0.90 -1.80 1.00
C LEU A 106 1.12 -1.45 -0.48
N SER A 107 2.21 -0.72 -0.76
CA SER A 107 2.58 -0.36 -2.13
C SER A 107 3.15 -1.58 -2.87
N TRP A 108 2.48 -2.00 -3.93
CA TRP A 108 2.89 -3.11 -4.80
C TRP A 108 3.27 -2.64 -6.22
N LYS A 109 2.94 -1.40 -6.60
CA LYS A 109 3.33 -0.82 -7.89
C LYS A 109 4.86 -0.70 -7.97
N GLY A 110 5.42 -1.07 -9.11
CA GLY A 110 6.87 -1.04 -9.35
C GLY A 110 7.69 -2.08 -8.58
N ARG A 111 7.07 -2.99 -7.83
CA ARG A 111 7.76 -4.11 -7.15
C ARG A 111 7.84 -5.35 -8.04
N SER A 112 8.60 -6.34 -7.60
CA SER A 112 8.82 -7.62 -8.29
C SER A 112 7.51 -8.37 -8.60
N SER A 113 7.56 -9.26 -9.59
CA SER A 113 6.41 -10.11 -9.94
C SER A 113 5.95 -10.99 -8.78
N GLU A 114 6.88 -11.51 -7.98
CA GLU A 114 6.58 -12.32 -6.79
C GLU A 114 5.71 -11.56 -5.78
N ILE A 115 5.99 -10.27 -5.56
CA ILE A 115 5.17 -9.44 -4.67
C ILE A 115 3.80 -9.18 -5.26
N LYS A 116 3.72 -8.89 -6.56
CA LYS A 116 2.44 -8.69 -7.25
C LYS A 116 1.56 -9.95 -7.17
N GLU A 117 2.16 -11.13 -7.30
CA GLU A 117 1.48 -12.42 -7.17
C GLU A 117 0.98 -12.65 -5.74
N ALA A 118 1.85 -12.53 -4.73
CA ALA A 118 1.47 -12.69 -3.32
C ALA A 118 0.40 -11.68 -2.90
N PHE A 119 0.48 -10.44 -3.40
CA PHE A 119 -0.52 -9.42 -3.15
C PHE A 119 -1.86 -9.78 -3.80
N THR A 120 -1.84 -10.25 -5.04
CA THR A 120 -3.03 -10.70 -5.78
C THR A 120 -3.73 -11.83 -5.03
N GLU A 121 -2.97 -12.86 -4.63
CA GLU A 121 -3.46 -14.00 -3.85
C GLU A 121 -4.10 -13.54 -2.54
N PHE A 122 -3.39 -12.72 -1.75
CA PHE A 122 -3.91 -12.21 -0.48
C PHE A 122 -5.24 -11.45 -0.65
N TRP A 123 -5.34 -10.56 -1.63
CA TRP A 123 -6.56 -9.79 -1.89
C TRP A 123 -7.76 -10.64 -2.24
N ILE A 124 -7.55 -11.68 -3.05
CA ILE A 124 -8.60 -12.61 -3.43
C ILE A 124 -9.03 -13.42 -2.20
N ASP A 125 -8.06 -14.05 -1.53
CA ASP A 125 -8.33 -14.95 -0.41
C ASP A 125 -9.05 -14.23 0.72
N ILE A 126 -8.61 -13.02 1.08
CA ILE A 126 -9.21 -12.27 2.19
C ILE A 126 -10.63 -11.82 1.87
N MET A 127 -10.91 -11.39 0.64
CA MET A 127 -12.23 -10.89 0.25
C MET A 127 -13.23 -11.98 -0.04
N VAL A 128 -12.78 -13.13 -0.56
CA VAL A 128 -13.64 -14.31 -0.79
C VAL A 128 -13.92 -15.03 0.52
N THR A 129 -12.93 -15.13 1.42
CA THR A 129 -13.12 -15.75 2.74
C THR A 129 -13.97 -14.87 3.65
N HIS A 130 -13.70 -13.56 3.66
CA HIS A 130 -14.35 -12.60 4.55
C HIS A 130 -14.94 -11.43 3.76
N ASN A 131 -16.15 -11.64 3.22
CA ASN A 131 -16.88 -10.64 2.41
C ASN A 131 -17.05 -9.27 3.10
N VAL A 132 -16.89 -9.19 4.43
CA VAL A 132 -16.88 -7.93 5.21
C VAL A 132 -15.84 -6.92 4.71
N TYR A 133 -14.78 -7.38 4.05
CA TYR A 133 -13.72 -6.51 3.53
C TYR A 133 -14.02 -5.94 2.14
N ILE A 134 -14.98 -6.52 1.40
CA ILE A 134 -15.31 -6.10 0.03
C ILE A 134 -15.66 -4.59 -0.05
N PRO A 135 -16.53 -4.03 0.83
CA PRO A 135 -16.87 -2.61 0.80
C PRO A 135 -15.69 -1.65 0.99
N MET A 136 -14.60 -2.10 1.64
CA MET A 136 -13.38 -1.30 1.83
C MET A 136 -12.33 -1.59 0.76
N GLY A 137 -12.24 -2.85 0.33
CA GLY A 137 -11.28 -3.37 -0.61
C GLY A 137 -11.51 -2.90 -2.04
N ILE A 138 -12.72 -3.10 -2.57
CA ILE A 138 -13.03 -2.77 -3.97
C ILE A 138 -12.76 -1.29 -4.31
N PRO A 139 -13.17 -0.31 -3.49
CA PRO A 139 -12.80 1.10 -3.74
C PRO A 139 -11.30 1.35 -3.77
N LYS A 140 -10.49 0.56 -3.03
CA LYS A 140 -9.02 0.63 -3.07
C LYS A 140 -8.43 0.00 -4.32
N LEU A 141 -9.09 -0.99 -4.96
CA LEU A 141 -8.67 -1.47 -6.29
C LEU A 141 -8.96 -0.42 -7.34
N ILE A 142 -10.20 0.09 -7.38
CA ILE A 142 -10.66 1.00 -8.43
C ILE A 142 -9.88 2.31 -8.43
N ILE A 143 -9.34 2.75 -7.28
CA ILE A 143 -8.48 3.95 -7.27
C ILE A 143 -7.22 3.79 -8.11
N HIS A 144 -6.75 2.55 -8.33
CA HIS A 144 -5.59 2.28 -9.17
C HIS A 144 -5.88 2.43 -10.67
N TRP A 145 -7.15 2.46 -11.08
CA TRP A 145 -7.58 2.72 -12.46
C TRP A 145 -7.46 4.19 -12.86
N ILE A 146 -7.28 5.09 -11.90
CA ILE A 146 -7.19 6.52 -12.14
C ILE A 146 -5.70 6.88 -12.33
N PRO A 147 -5.28 7.30 -13.53
CA PRO A 147 -3.93 7.78 -13.76
C PRO A 147 -3.61 9.01 -12.90
N SER A 148 -2.34 9.18 -12.53
CA SER A 148 -1.88 10.42 -11.93
C SER A 148 -1.91 11.54 -12.97
N ASN A 149 -2.00 12.78 -12.47
CA ASN A 149 -1.88 13.98 -13.32
C ASN A 149 -0.53 14.03 -14.08
N LEU A 150 0.49 13.34 -13.59
CA LEU A 150 1.85 13.32 -14.16
C LEU A 150 2.07 12.19 -15.19
N ASP A 151 1.14 11.23 -15.30
CA ASP A 151 1.33 10.03 -16.13
C ASP A 151 0.96 10.24 -17.60
N ALA A 152 0.95 11.49 -18.09
CA ALA A 152 0.47 11.80 -19.44
C ALA A 152 1.25 11.06 -20.54
N SER A 153 2.56 10.84 -20.34
CA SER A 153 3.41 10.09 -21.28
C SER A 153 3.05 8.61 -21.37
N ASP A 154 2.47 8.05 -20.31
CA ASP A 154 2.06 6.66 -20.25
C ASP A 154 0.65 6.43 -20.80
N TRP A 155 -0.08 7.50 -21.11
CA TRP A 155 -1.47 7.45 -21.57
C TRP A 155 -1.64 8.21 -22.88
N VAL A 156 -1.17 7.61 -23.97
CA VAL A 156 -1.22 8.21 -25.31
C VAL A 156 -2.55 7.85 -25.96
N ASN A 157 -3.33 8.85 -26.38
CA ASN A 157 -4.65 8.69 -26.99
C ASN A 157 -5.63 7.85 -26.14
N GLY A 158 -5.50 7.92 -24.80
CA GLY A 158 -6.34 7.17 -23.88
C GLY A 158 -5.95 5.70 -23.69
N CYS A 159 -4.89 5.25 -24.36
CA CYS A 159 -4.36 3.90 -24.21
C CYS A 159 -3.13 3.90 -23.28
N PRO A 160 -3.01 2.95 -22.35
CA PRO A 160 -1.84 2.83 -21.50
C PRO A 160 -0.62 2.30 -22.28
N SER A 161 0.57 2.68 -21.85
CA SER A 161 1.83 2.01 -22.21
C SER A 161 1.80 0.55 -21.75
N GLU A 162 2.62 -0.31 -22.36
CA GLU A 162 2.66 -1.75 -22.02
C GLU A 162 3.04 -1.97 -20.55
N SER A 163 3.96 -1.17 -20.02
CA SER A 163 4.32 -1.18 -18.59
C SER A 163 3.12 -0.83 -17.71
N THR A 164 2.39 0.22 -18.05
CA THR A 164 1.19 0.65 -17.32
C THR A 164 0.10 -0.42 -17.38
N ARG A 165 -0.10 -1.04 -18.54
CA ARG A 165 -1.05 -2.14 -18.71
C ARG A 165 -0.68 -3.35 -17.86
N SER A 166 0.60 -3.70 -17.81
CA SER A 166 1.12 -4.76 -16.95
C SER A 166 0.91 -4.47 -15.46
N ASP A 167 1.05 -3.21 -15.05
CA ASP A 167 0.78 -2.77 -13.67
C ASP A 167 -0.71 -2.75 -13.32
N LEU A 168 -1.61 -2.56 -14.30
CA LEU A 168 -3.06 -2.60 -14.09
C LEU A 168 -3.62 -4.02 -14.03
N LYS A 169 -2.99 -4.97 -14.74
CA LYS A 169 -3.46 -6.35 -14.88
C LYS A 169 -3.79 -7.03 -13.53
N PRO A 170 -2.95 -6.97 -12.48
CA PRO A 170 -3.29 -7.55 -11.18
C PRO A 170 -4.61 -7.03 -10.60
N THR A 171 -4.89 -5.74 -10.77
CA THR A 171 -6.14 -5.14 -10.27
C THR A 171 -7.36 -5.73 -10.97
N HIS A 172 -7.29 -5.92 -12.28
CA HIS A 172 -8.35 -6.57 -13.06
C HIS A 172 -8.49 -8.06 -12.74
N ASP A 173 -7.37 -8.78 -12.58
CA ASP A 173 -7.38 -10.20 -12.23
C ASP A 173 -8.04 -10.44 -10.86
N ILE A 174 -7.71 -9.61 -9.86
CA ILE A 174 -8.34 -9.64 -8.53
C ILE A 174 -9.84 -9.39 -8.67
N LEU A 175 -10.24 -8.33 -9.37
CA LEU A 175 -11.63 -7.93 -9.48
C LEU A 175 -12.46 -9.01 -10.19
N ASN A 176 -11.94 -9.58 -11.28
CA ASN A 176 -12.60 -10.67 -12.01
C ASN A 176 -12.83 -11.90 -11.11
N ARG A 177 -11.82 -12.31 -10.34
CA ARG A 177 -11.94 -13.45 -9.43
C ARG A 177 -12.91 -13.19 -8.28
N ILE A 178 -12.90 -11.99 -7.69
CA ILE A 178 -13.87 -11.61 -6.65
C ILE A 178 -15.29 -11.64 -7.21
N LEU A 179 -15.53 -11.04 -8.38
CA LEU A 179 -16.87 -10.99 -8.98
C LEU A 179 -17.38 -12.37 -9.40
N SER A 180 -16.47 -13.28 -9.77
CA SER A 180 -16.81 -14.68 -10.06
C SER A 180 -17.20 -15.46 -8.80
N ALA A 181 -16.58 -15.17 -7.65
CA ALA A 181 -16.80 -15.89 -6.40
C ALA A 181 -17.89 -15.28 -5.52
N VAL A 182 -18.09 -13.95 -5.57
CA VAL A 182 -18.97 -13.21 -4.68
C VAL A 182 -19.87 -12.27 -5.50
N PRO A 183 -21.04 -12.75 -5.99
CA PRO A 183 -21.95 -11.93 -6.78
C PRO A 183 -22.43 -10.66 -6.07
N MET A 184 -22.57 -10.66 -4.74
CA MET A 184 -22.97 -9.47 -3.98
C MET A 184 -21.94 -8.31 -4.09
N ALA A 185 -20.74 -8.55 -4.61
CA ALA A 185 -19.75 -7.52 -4.85
C ALA A 185 -20.14 -6.57 -6.01
N PHE A 186 -21.10 -6.94 -6.88
CA PHE A 186 -21.53 -6.10 -8.01
C PHE A 186 -21.94 -4.69 -7.57
N ASP A 187 -22.81 -4.58 -6.57
CA ASP A 187 -23.28 -3.28 -6.07
C ASP A 187 -22.14 -2.43 -5.51
N VAL A 188 -21.16 -3.07 -4.88
CA VAL A 188 -19.98 -2.39 -4.34
C VAL A 188 -19.10 -1.86 -5.48
N VAL A 189 -18.90 -2.64 -6.55
CA VAL A 189 -18.18 -2.20 -7.74
C VAL A 189 -18.89 -1.03 -8.41
N ILE A 190 -20.20 -1.14 -8.62
CA ILE A 190 -21.03 -0.08 -9.21
C ILE A 190 -20.87 1.22 -8.42
N ASN A 191 -21.05 1.17 -7.11
CA ASN A 191 -20.91 2.34 -6.25
C ASN A 191 -19.48 2.90 -6.28
N ALA A 192 -18.46 2.04 -6.24
CA ALA A 192 -17.07 2.46 -6.32
C ALA A 192 -16.74 3.12 -7.66
N ILE A 193 -17.26 2.60 -8.78
CA ILE A 193 -17.07 3.20 -10.11
C ILE A 193 -17.67 4.62 -10.14
N SER A 194 -18.94 4.75 -9.78
CA SER A 194 -19.64 6.03 -9.82
C SER A 194 -19.02 7.08 -8.89
N THR A 195 -18.57 6.67 -7.69
CA THR A 195 -17.96 7.58 -6.70
C THR A 195 -16.52 7.96 -7.00
N LYS A 196 -15.80 7.14 -7.78
CA LYS A 196 -14.39 7.37 -8.13
C LYS A 196 -14.20 8.00 -9.51
N PHE A 197 -15.28 8.26 -10.24
CA PHE A 197 -15.22 8.92 -11.54
C PHE A 197 -14.38 10.22 -11.45
N PRO A 198 -13.36 10.41 -12.31
CA PRO A 198 -12.48 11.57 -12.24
C PRO A 198 -13.23 12.90 -12.38
N TYR A 199 -12.79 13.90 -11.62
CA TYR A 199 -13.35 15.25 -11.70
C TYR A 199 -13.06 15.87 -13.07
N PHE A 200 -14.06 16.52 -13.69
CA PHE A 200 -13.97 17.03 -15.06
C PHE A 200 -12.82 18.03 -15.34
N LYS A 201 -12.29 18.71 -14.31
CA LYS A 201 -11.12 19.61 -14.47
C LYS A 201 -9.78 18.88 -14.47
N LYS A 202 -9.77 17.56 -14.32
CA LYS A 202 -8.56 16.76 -14.42
C LYS A 202 -8.06 16.74 -15.87
N PRO A 203 -6.76 16.52 -16.10
CA PRO A 203 -6.24 16.33 -17.45
C PRO A 203 -6.99 15.22 -18.20
N ALA A 204 -7.17 15.39 -19.51
CA ALA A 204 -7.95 14.46 -20.32
C ALA A 204 -7.46 13.00 -20.23
N HIS A 205 -6.15 12.78 -20.11
CA HIS A 205 -5.58 11.43 -19.97
C HIS A 205 -6.03 10.72 -18.69
N VAL A 206 -6.36 11.45 -17.62
CA VAL A 206 -6.87 10.89 -16.37
C VAL A 206 -8.26 10.29 -16.59
N THR A 207 -9.15 11.06 -17.22
CA THR A 207 -10.51 10.57 -17.54
C THR A 207 -10.44 9.46 -18.58
N ALA A 208 -9.66 9.63 -19.65
CA ALA A 208 -9.52 8.62 -20.70
C ALA A 208 -8.95 7.30 -20.15
N GLY A 209 -7.94 7.35 -19.26
CA GLY A 209 -7.40 6.14 -18.65
C GLY A 209 -8.37 5.47 -17.69
N TYR A 210 -9.19 6.24 -16.97
CA TYR A 210 -10.28 5.68 -16.18
C TYR A 210 -11.31 4.95 -17.05
N LEU A 211 -11.73 5.57 -18.16
CA LEU A 211 -12.66 4.95 -19.12
C LEU A 211 -12.07 3.70 -19.78
N PHE A 212 -10.78 3.69 -20.11
CA PHE A 212 -10.10 2.51 -20.61
C PHE A 212 -10.27 1.31 -19.66
N ASN A 213 -10.08 1.51 -18.36
CA ASN A 213 -10.25 0.46 -17.36
C ASN A 213 -11.72 0.04 -17.19
N LEU A 214 -12.70 0.94 -17.37
CA LEU A 214 -14.12 0.57 -17.42
C LEU A 214 -14.43 -0.32 -18.63
N LEU A 215 -13.87 -0.01 -19.79
CA LEU A 215 -14.02 -0.85 -20.98
C LEU A 215 -13.34 -2.21 -20.79
N TRP A 216 -12.18 -2.24 -20.14
CA TRP A 216 -11.52 -3.51 -19.80
C TRP A 216 -12.37 -4.35 -18.83
N LEU A 217 -13.07 -3.74 -17.87
CA LEU A 217 -14.03 -4.44 -17.01
C LEU A 217 -15.11 -5.15 -17.83
N LEU A 218 -15.61 -4.51 -18.90
CA LEU A 218 -16.63 -5.11 -19.77
C LEU A 218 -16.10 -6.34 -20.52
N GLU A 219 -14.80 -6.39 -20.86
CA GLU A 219 -14.23 -7.56 -21.56
C GLU A 219 -14.41 -8.87 -20.79
N TYR A 220 -14.42 -8.83 -19.45
CA TYR A 220 -14.62 -10.02 -18.62
C TYR A 220 -15.94 -10.02 -17.82
N ASN A 221 -16.66 -8.90 -17.76
CA ASN A 221 -17.95 -8.86 -17.07
C ASN A 221 -18.92 -7.85 -17.69
N GLN A 222 -19.80 -8.35 -18.58
CA GLN A 222 -20.75 -7.53 -19.35
C GLN A 222 -21.92 -6.97 -18.52
N ILE A 223 -22.12 -7.42 -17.28
CA ILE A 223 -23.24 -6.94 -16.43
C ILE A 223 -23.18 -5.43 -16.17
N PHE A 224 -22.00 -4.82 -16.30
CA PHE A 224 -21.80 -3.39 -16.05
C PHE A 224 -22.06 -2.51 -17.28
N GLU A 225 -22.44 -3.07 -18.43
CA GLU A 225 -22.57 -2.33 -19.70
C GLU A 225 -23.52 -1.14 -19.59
N GLU A 226 -24.76 -1.39 -19.15
CA GLU A 226 -25.78 -0.33 -19.00
C GLU A 226 -25.33 0.78 -18.05
N LEU A 227 -24.75 0.40 -16.91
CA LEU A 227 -24.23 1.34 -15.93
C LEU A 227 -23.10 2.20 -16.49
N ILE A 228 -22.14 1.58 -17.18
CA ILE A 228 -20.99 2.29 -17.74
C ILE A 228 -21.44 3.25 -18.83
N LEU A 229 -22.37 2.83 -19.71
CA LEU A 229 -22.95 3.70 -20.73
C LEU A 229 -23.67 4.90 -20.09
N GLN A 230 -24.51 4.66 -19.07
CA GLN A 230 -25.19 5.73 -18.34
C GLN A 230 -24.19 6.71 -17.72
N LEU A 231 -23.15 6.20 -17.04
CA LEU A 231 -22.14 7.01 -16.37
C LEU A 231 -21.37 7.90 -17.36
N VAL A 232 -21.03 7.38 -18.54
CA VAL A 232 -20.32 8.14 -19.59
C VAL A 232 -21.19 9.23 -20.20
N LEU A 233 -22.51 9.02 -20.29
CA LEU A 233 -23.44 10.02 -20.81
C LEU A 233 -23.77 11.12 -19.79
N GLU A 234 -23.75 10.79 -18.49
CA GLU A 234 -24.08 11.72 -17.40
C GLU A 234 -22.92 12.64 -16.97
N LYS A 235 -21.66 12.20 -17.11
CA LYS A 235 -20.47 12.86 -16.55
C LYS A 235 -19.70 13.68 -17.57
#